data_AF-A0A8D8LY75-F1
#
_entry.id   AF-A0A8D8LY75-F1
#
_cell.length_a   1.000
_cell.length_b   1.000
_cell.length_c   1.000
_cell.angle_alpha   90.00
_cell.angle_beta   90.00
_cell.angle_gamma   90.00
#
_symmetry.space_group_name_H-M   'P 1'
#
loop_
_entity.id
_entity.type
_entity.pdbx_description
1 polymer ?
#
loop_
_entity_poly.entity_id
_entity_poly.type
_entity_poly.pdbx_seq_one_letter_code
_entity_poly.pdbx_strand_id
1 'polypeptide(L)'
;EKEKPEEKEEEGNEKDSCESTDNDSDNEEDKEMQESEGGELQEEEKQEEDEEEDGNNQEGSKTSKSISKPDRNSSTKPFNSDYLNIDWLVHAFRHGKVSTHVANIINLASIYLLPLRENIKLDSVHAASYPLLSSVAKLLLGESSKCKQRQVVLRVYTREMGRMKVVRLKCEDDGSPDKIVSNKRVNTQENVSADGKTTIVTSSTKLNTQNDTQTKTNSITQSRLQDKKVSILEMANYELEDRRQLLMRYLHLYNIDVSPLNGYAFPQEWILFVLSIIYWCNTSAHVNSYHVKCLVVSFIYLNIVQIRCGYFETTGQFNKTYAKKLNEFKTKLQNEKIQRKKSKKNGKNSLRKDEKENRNVINLSNQTNNNAKDNVPKTSNHKNNPNETDNHGTVNKTLSLETNTQEPIQGNDHEQELCNSPTNPKNNVPKNIQETLTNTPIEKFIFLYEQLLQLSHLDERLRSNHTCFNKDVIHVLCEYQSLFYVISMFNSILNCPFEEVDMSRVYSGTFLYNLYAKVYNKDNNIPLLFEHCDELFGLYNFIVDFVQDNTVSNVFQTNVKKPKRKKKKKEKSTREETEEEEKEVSEEDGEIEIDSDNIYSILQNLHI
;
A
#
# COMPACT_ATOMS: atom_id res chain seq x y z
N GLU A 1 -26.28 47.57 -57.96
CA GLU A 1 -27.04 46.87 -56.92
C GLU A 1 -27.37 45.47 -57.38
N LYS A 2 -27.06 44.47 -56.53
CA LYS A 2 -27.51 43.06 -56.55
C LYS A 2 -27.10 42.22 -57.77
N GLU A 3 -26.74 40.94 -57.66
CA GLU A 3 -26.54 39.98 -56.57
C GLU A 3 -25.79 38.80 -57.20
N LYS A 4 -25.17 37.96 -56.36
CA LYS A 4 -24.52 36.67 -56.66
C LYS A 4 -25.37 35.74 -57.56
N PRO A 5 -24.73 34.71 -58.15
CA PRO A 5 -24.94 33.37 -57.57
C PRO A 5 -23.69 32.49 -57.45
N GLU A 6 -23.85 31.47 -56.62
CA GLU A 6 -22.99 30.32 -56.31
C GLU A 6 -22.72 29.41 -57.52
N GLU A 7 -21.64 28.63 -57.50
CA GLU A 7 -21.67 27.15 -57.59
C GLU A 7 -20.26 26.51 -57.57
N LYS A 8 -20.17 25.41 -56.81
CA LYS A 8 -19.53 24.08 -57.04
C LYS A 8 -18.02 23.96 -57.35
N GLU A 9 -17.31 23.17 -56.53
CA GLU A 9 -16.81 21.80 -56.78
C GLU A 9 -15.52 21.79 -57.62
N GLU A 10 -14.42 21.25 -57.07
CA GLU A 10 -13.75 20.06 -57.62
C GLU A 10 -12.47 19.69 -56.84
N GLU A 11 -12.23 18.38 -56.84
CA GLU A 11 -11.09 17.65 -56.28
C GLU A 11 -9.77 17.94 -57.02
N GLY A 12 -8.64 17.76 -56.34
CA GLY A 12 -7.32 17.79 -56.97
C GLY A 12 -6.23 17.11 -56.13
N ASN A 13 -5.87 15.89 -56.53
CA ASN A 13 -4.66 15.14 -56.13
C ASN A 13 -3.39 15.77 -56.73
N GLU A 14 -2.26 15.71 -56.02
CA GLU A 14 -0.87 15.47 -56.50
C GLU A 14 0.08 15.68 -55.30
N LYS A 15 0.76 14.67 -54.73
CA LYS A 15 2.03 14.02 -55.15
C LYS A 15 3.11 14.98 -55.65
N ASP A 16 4.10 15.26 -54.79
CA ASP A 16 5.54 15.34 -55.10
C ASP A 16 6.29 15.47 -53.76
N SER A 17 7.19 14.56 -53.38
CA SER A 17 8.54 14.32 -53.88
C SER A 17 9.50 15.49 -53.59
N CYS A 18 10.26 15.38 -52.50
CA CYS A 18 11.50 16.15 -52.31
C CYS A 18 12.52 15.33 -51.50
N GLU A 19 13.47 14.79 -52.26
CA GLU A 19 14.81 14.40 -51.87
C GLU A 19 15.68 15.65 -51.69
N SER A 20 16.51 15.69 -50.65
CA SER A 20 17.84 16.33 -50.59
C SER A 20 18.42 16.01 -49.20
N THR A 21 19.41 15.12 -49.06
CA THR A 21 20.86 15.30 -49.28
C THR A 21 21.51 16.36 -48.38
N ASP A 22 22.35 15.81 -47.48
CA ASP A 22 23.72 16.21 -47.18
C ASP A 22 24.03 17.22 -46.06
N ASN A 23 25.05 16.78 -45.29
CA ASN A 23 26.08 17.54 -44.56
C ASN A 23 25.66 18.13 -43.20
N ASP A 24 26.44 18.12 -42.12
CA ASP A 24 27.86 17.89 -41.85
C ASP A 24 27.97 17.42 -40.38
N SER A 25 28.72 16.37 -40.06
CA SER A 25 30.08 16.44 -39.50
C SER A 25 30.28 17.47 -38.38
N ASP A 26 30.44 17.00 -37.14
CA ASP A 26 31.35 17.60 -36.16
C ASP A 26 31.80 16.55 -35.14
N ASN A 27 33.11 16.31 -35.17
CA ASN A 27 33.91 15.71 -34.12
C ASN A 27 33.94 16.65 -32.91
N GLU A 28 33.82 16.12 -31.69
CA GLU A 28 34.63 16.67 -30.60
C GLU A 28 35.21 15.56 -29.74
N GLU A 29 36.47 15.80 -29.39
CA GLU A 29 37.49 14.91 -28.90
C GLU A 29 37.35 14.58 -27.41
N ASP A 30 37.91 13.41 -27.10
CA ASP A 30 38.23 12.94 -25.76
C ASP A 30 39.08 13.94 -24.95
N LYS A 31 38.72 14.11 -23.68
CA LYS A 31 39.68 14.52 -22.64
C LYS A 31 39.60 13.56 -21.46
N GLU A 32 40.61 12.70 -21.41
CA GLU A 32 41.10 12.06 -20.19
C GLU A 32 41.50 13.15 -19.18
N MET A 33 41.02 13.03 -17.94
CA MET A 33 41.65 13.67 -16.78
C MET A 33 42.01 12.61 -15.77
N GLN A 34 43.32 12.55 -15.53
CA GLN A 34 44.01 11.73 -14.55
C GLN A 34 43.77 12.21 -13.12
N GLU A 35 43.98 11.26 -12.23
CA GLU A 35 44.02 11.32 -10.77
C GLU A 35 44.86 12.48 -10.21
N SER A 36 44.41 13.04 -9.09
CA SER A 36 45.34 13.58 -8.09
C SER A 36 44.79 13.36 -6.68
N GLU A 37 45.69 12.88 -5.84
CA GLU A 37 45.55 12.52 -4.44
C GLU A 37 45.44 13.75 -3.53
N GLY A 38 44.89 13.53 -2.33
CA GLY A 38 45.43 14.11 -1.09
C GLY A 38 45.03 15.53 -0.73
N GLY A 39 44.14 15.67 0.24
CA GLY A 39 43.90 16.93 0.96
C GLY A 39 43.38 16.68 2.37
N GLU A 40 44.28 16.77 3.35
CA GLU A 40 43.99 16.81 4.78
C GLU A 40 43.05 17.99 5.11
N LEU A 41 41.98 17.73 5.85
CA LEU A 41 41.15 18.77 6.46
C LEU A 41 41.62 18.99 7.89
N GLN A 42 42.18 20.17 8.14
CA GLN A 42 42.40 20.71 9.48
C GLN A 42 41.09 21.32 9.99
N GLU A 43 40.67 20.89 11.18
CA GLU A 43 39.58 21.48 11.95
C GLU A 43 40.07 22.81 12.57
N GLU A 44 39.48 23.93 12.14
CA GLU A 44 39.60 25.21 12.86
C GLU A 44 38.44 25.34 13.85
N GLU A 45 38.73 25.17 15.14
CA GLU A 45 37.90 25.62 16.25
C GLU A 45 37.85 27.15 16.26
N LYS A 46 36.65 27.73 16.12
CA LYS A 46 36.40 29.14 16.47
C LYS A 46 35.76 29.21 17.85
N GLN A 47 36.51 29.77 18.78
CA GLN A 47 36.04 30.30 20.06
C GLN A 47 35.23 31.57 19.81
N GLU A 48 34.01 31.64 20.34
CA GLU A 48 33.26 32.88 20.50
C GLU A 48 33.56 33.42 21.91
N GLU A 49 34.17 34.60 21.97
CA GLU A 49 34.40 35.39 23.18
C GLU A 49 33.18 36.27 23.47
N ASP A 50 32.84 36.33 24.76
CA ASP A 50 31.82 37.19 25.34
C ASP A 50 32.25 38.68 25.28
N GLU A 51 31.40 39.53 24.69
CA GLU A 51 31.48 40.98 24.91
C GLU A 51 30.30 41.46 25.77
N GLU A 52 30.65 41.92 26.97
CA GLU A 52 29.79 42.67 27.87
C GLU A 52 29.61 44.10 27.32
N GLU A 53 28.36 44.54 27.12
CA GLU A 53 28.06 45.97 27.03
C GLU A 53 27.06 46.40 28.12
N ASP A 54 27.61 47.22 29.02
CA ASP A 54 26.96 47.99 30.07
C ASP A 54 26.16 49.15 29.44
N GLY A 55 24.86 49.21 29.73
CA GLY A 55 23.93 50.16 29.10
C GLY A 55 22.88 50.70 30.06
N ASN A 56 23.34 51.49 31.02
CA ASN A 56 22.57 52.27 31.97
C ASN A 56 21.61 53.26 31.26
N ASN A 57 20.29 53.20 31.51
CA ASN A 57 19.44 54.40 31.39
C ASN A 57 18.14 54.36 32.20
N GLN A 58 17.86 55.53 32.76
CA GLN A 58 16.92 55.86 33.82
C GLN A 58 15.45 56.02 33.37
N GLU A 59 14.58 55.75 34.37
CA GLU A 59 13.35 56.47 34.76
C GLU A 59 12.22 56.76 33.75
N GLY A 60 11.06 56.17 34.03
CA GLY A 60 9.80 56.47 33.34
C GLY A 60 8.53 55.94 34.04
N SER A 61 8.24 56.47 35.23
CA SER A 61 6.89 56.77 35.77
C SER A 61 5.67 55.84 35.49
N LYS A 62 5.20 55.23 36.59
CA LYS A 62 3.79 55.12 37.06
C LYS A 62 2.73 54.50 36.11
N THR A 63 2.31 53.27 36.44
CA THR A 63 0.89 52.93 36.70
C THR A 63 0.80 51.58 37.40
N SER A 64 0.69 51.61 38.72
CA SER A 64 0.50 50.44 39.57
C SER A 64 -0.92 49.87 39.41
N LYS A 65 -1.07 48.89 38.51
CA LYS A 65 -2.23 48.00 38.48
C LYS A 65 -1.84 46.72 39.23
N SER A 66 -2.46 46.52 40.39
CA SER A 66 -2.24 45.40 41.30
C SER A 66 -2.49 44.05 40.62
N ILE A 67 -1.41 43.44 40.12
CA ILE A 67 -1.39 42.04 39.70
C ILE A 67 -1.34 41.20 40.99
N SER A 68 -2.45 40.52 41.28
CA SER A 68 -2.55 39.48 42.29
C SER A 68 -1.44 38.44 42.08
N LYS A 69 -0.65 38.19 43.12
CA LYS A 69 0.38 37.15 43.18
C LYS A 69 -0.25 35.81 42.72
N PRO A 70 0.30 35.11 41.71
CA PRO A 70 -0.17 33.77 41.38
C PRO A 70 0.14 32.86 42.57
N ASP A 71 -0.90 32.21 43.11
CA ASP A 71 -0.81 31.23 44.17
C ASP A 71 0.19 30.12 43.79
N ARG A 72 1.37 30.15 44.42
CA ARG A 72 2.49 29.21 44.21
C ARG A 72 2.27 27.81 44.80
N ASN A 73 1.01 27.38 44.93
CA ASN A 73 0.66 26.04 45.44
C ASN A 73 0.43 25.02 44.30
N SER A 74 1.09 25.13 43.15
CA SER A 74 1.15 24.03 42.20
C SER A 74 2.14 22.99 42.73
N SER A 75 1.65 22.03 43.52
CA SER A 75 2.41 20.84 43.89
C SER A 75 2.86 20.16 42.58
N THR A 76 4.13 20.33 42.22
CA THR A 76 4.72 19.62 41.09
C THR A 76 4.60 18.14 41.40
N LYS A 77 3.94 17.38 40.51
CA LYS A 77 3.79 15.94 40.71
C LYS A 77 5.21 15.35 40.78
N PRO A 78 5.54 14.56 41.80
CA PRO A 78 6.83 13.89 41.84
C PRO A 78 6.95 13.03 40.59
N PHE A 79 8.10 13.14 39.93
CA PHE A 79 8.48 12.31 38.80
C PHE A 79 8.31 10.85 39.17
N ASN A 80 7.68 10.04 38.31
CA ASN A 80 7.50 8.62 38.61
C ASN A 80 8.83 7.90 38.41
N SER A 81 9.63 7.81 39.47
CA SER A 81 10.96 7.18 39.46
C SER A 81 10.92 5.69 39.15
N ASP A 82 9.75 5.03 39.24
CA ASP A 82 9.65 3.58 39.06
C ASP A 82 10.03 3.14 37.65
N TYR A 83 9.86 3.99 36.63
CA TYR A 83 10.27 3.68 35.26
C TYR A 83 11.77 3.76 35.02
N LEU A 84 12.50 4.54 35.83
CA LEU A 84 13.97 4.56 35.77
C LEU A 84 14.57 3.22 36.23
N ASN A 85 13.80 2.39 36.91
CA ASN A 85 14.21 1.04 37.30
C ASN A 85 14.01 0.00 36.17
N ILE A 86 13.51 0.40 35.00
CA ILE A 86 13.39 -0.47 33.83
C ILE A 86 14.66 -0.33 32.98
N ASP A 87 15.71 -1.04 33.37
CA ASP A 87 17.05 -0.92 32.76
C ASP A 87 17.03 -1.03 31.24
N TRP A 88 16.27 -1.99 30.69
CA TRP A 88 16.19 -2.19 29.24
C TRP A 88 15.54 -0.98 28.53
N LEU A 89 14.53 -0.35 29.15
CA LEU A 89 13.81 0.78 28.56
C LEU A 89 14.69 2.04 28.60
N VAL A 90 15.38 2.28 29.72
CA VAL A 90 16.37 3.35 29.84
C VAL A 90 17.49 3.16 28.82
N HIS A 91 17.99 1.94 28.67
CA HIS A 91 18.98 1.60 27.66
C HIS A 91 18.45 1.85 26.25
N ALA A 92 17.21 1.46 25.95
CA ALA A 92 16.59 1.68 24.65
C ALA A 92 16.40 3.17 24.32
N PHE A 93 16.02 4.00 25.30
CA PHE A 93 15.99 5.46 25.15
C PHE A 93 17.37 6.06 24.85
N ARG A 94 18.41 5.63 25.58
CA ARG A 94 19.79 6.12 25.37
C ARG A 94 20.31 5.81 23.97
N HIS A 95 19.84 4.72 23.36
CA HIS A 95 20.20 4.32 22.00
C HIS A 95 19.24 4.84 20.92
N GLY A 96 18.25 5.68 21.28
CA GLY A 96 17.25 6.18 20.33
C GLY A 96 16.32 5.11 19.75
N LYS A 97 16.25 3.90 20.35
CA LYS A 97 15.42 2.78 19.89
C LYS A 97 13.95 2.92 20.28
N VAL A 98 13.62 3.90 21.10
CA VAL A 98 12.25 4.15 21.57
C VAL A 98 11.90 5.58 21.27
N SER A 99 10.70 5.79 20.72
CA SER A 99 10.19 7.12 20.41
C SER A 99 10.19 8.04 21.63
N THR A 100 10.55 9.31 21.43
CA THR A 100 10.44 10.38 22.42
C THR A 100 9.00 10.55 22.95
N HIS A 101 7.99 10.12 22.20
CA HIS A 101 6.60 10.12 22.64
C HIS A 101 6.36 9.18 23.82
N VAL A 102 7.12 8.09 23.93
CA VAL A 102 7.07 7.17 25.09
C VAL A 102 7.53 7.90 26.36
N ALA A 103 8.62 8.68 26.26
CA ALA A 103 9.10 9.49 27.39
C ALA A 103 8.07 10.56 27.78
N ASN A 104 7.43 11.21 26.81
CA ASN A 104 6.36 12.18 27.06
C ASN A 104 5.15 11.53 27.75
N ILE A 105 4.75 10.33 27.32
CA ILE A 105 3.67 9.59 27.97
C ILE A 105 4.03 9.31 29.43
N ILE A 106 5.21 8.75 29.70
CA ILE A 106 5.67 8.39 31.05
C ILE A 106 5.75 9.64 31.96
N ASN A 107 6.37 10.72 31.47
CA ASN A 107 6.70 11.88 32.28
C ASN A 107 5.52 12.85 32.44
N LEU A 108 4.72 13.04 31.38
CA LEU A 108 3.71 14.10 31.31
C LEU A 108 2.27 13.58 31.29
N ALA A 109 2.08 12.26 31.11
CA ALA A 109 0.79 11.67 30.74
C ALA A 109 0.14 12.39 29.55
N SER A 110 0.97 12.80 28.61
CA SER A 110 0.60 13.59 27.44
C SER A 110 1.37 13.09 26.23
N ILE A 111 0.73 13.15 25.06
CA ILE A 111 1.37 12.92 23.78
C ILE A 111 1.03 14.06 22.82
N TYR A 112 2.05 14.57 22.16
CA TYR A 112 1.94 15.64 21.18
C TYR A 112 2.05 14.99 19.81
N LEU A 113 0.91 14.78 19.14
CA LEU A 113 0.93 14.23 17.80
C LEU A 113 1.18 15.38 16.82
N LEU A 114 2.08 15.14 15.86
CA LEU A 114 2.41 16.15 14.87
C LEU A 114 1.16 16.50 14.05
N PRO A 115 0.87 17.79 13.82
CA PRO A 115 -0.21 18.17 12.93
C PRO A 115 0.11 17.66 11.53
N LEU A 116 -0.81 16.90 10.95
CA LEU A 116 -0.74 16.47 9.56
C LEU A 116 -1.75 17.25 8.71
N ARG A 117 -1.57 17.23 7.39
CA ARG A 117 -2.57 17.80 6.48
C ARG A 117 -3.83 16.95 6.54
N GLU A 118 -4.90 17.53 7.07
CA GLU A 118 -6.16 16.84 7.28
C GLU A 118 -7.34 17.59 6.65
N ASN A 119 -8.35 16.85 6.21
CA ASN A 119 -9.66 17.44 5.97
C ASN A 119 -10.35 17.69 7.31
N ILE A 120 -10.38 18.95 7.71
CA ILE A 120 -11.02 19.46 8.93
C ILE A 120 -12.49 19.03 9.09
N LYS A 121 -13.18 18.65 8.00
CA LYS A 121 -14.58 18.17 8.05
C LYS A 121 -14.71 16.71 8.50
N LEU A 122 -13.62 15.96 8.53
CA LEU A 122 -13.56 14.58 8.98
C LEU A 122 -13.05 14.52 10.42
N ASP A 123 -13.15 13.34 11.03
CA ASP A 123 -12.51 13.09 12.33
C ASP A 123 -11.00 13.29 12.21
N SER A 124 -10.28 13.57 13.31
CA SER A 124 -8.82 13.75 13.25
C SER A 124 -8.13 12.54 12.60
N VAL A 125 -7.07 12.78 11.82
CA VAL A 125 -6.22 11.71 11.24
C VAL A 125 -5.64 10.75 12.29
N HIS A 126 -5.59 11.17 13.55
CA HIS A 126 -5.11 10.33 14.65
C HIS A 126 -6.20 9.43 15.23
N ALA A 127 -7.47 9.62 14.86
CA ALA A 127 -8.60 8.93 15.47
C ALA A 127 -8.50 7.41 15.39
N ALA A 128 -8.03 6.88 14.24
CA ALA A 128 -7.80 5.44 14.05
C ALA A 128 -6.73 4.87 15.01
N SER A 129 -5.82 5.70 15.52
CA SER A 129 -4.73 5.31 16.42
C SER A 129 -5.05 5.46 17.92
N TYR A 130 -6.16 6.14 18.27
CA TYR A 130 -6.52 6.40 19.67
C TYR A 130 -6.67 5.13 20.53
N PRO A 131 -7.28 4.02 20.06
CA PRO A 131 -7.35 2.79 20.86
C PRO A 131 -5.96 2.24 21.22
N LEU A 132 -5.01 2.29 20.28
CA LEU A 132 -3.63 1.87 20.51
C LEU A 132 -2.91 2.82 21.46
N LEU A 133 -3.07 4.14 21.30
CA LEU A 133 -2.49 5.11 22.22
C LEU A 133 -3.02 4.96 23.64
N SER A 134 -4.31 4.68 23.80
CA SER A 134 -4.91 4.36 25.11
C SER A 134 -4.29 3.10 25.70
N SER A 135 -4.09 2.05 24.89
CA SER A 135 -3.44 0.80 25.30
C SER A 135 -1.98 1.02 25.71
N VAL A 136 -1.22 1.79 24.93
CA VAL A 136 0.15 2.17 25.23
C VAL A 136 0.20 2.97 26.53
N ALA A 137 -0.65 3.98 26.70
CA ALA A 137 -0.70 4.76 27.94
C ALA A 137 -1.04 3.91 29.16
N LYS A 138 -1.98 2.96 29.03
CA LYS A 138 -2.34 2.02 30.09
C LYS A 138 -1.15 1.15 30.49
N LEU A 139 -0.41 0.67 29.50
CA LEU A 139 0.77 -0.18 29.69
C LEU A 139 1.94 0.58 30.33
N LEU A 140 2.17 1.82 29.87
CA LEU A 140 3.28 2.68 30.29
C LEU A 140 3.02 3.43 31.59
N LEU A 141 1.77 3.70 31.96
CA LEU A 141 1.44 4.45 33.19
C LEU A 141 0.98 3.52 34.32
N GLY A 142 0.73 2.26 33.97
CA GLY A 142 0.20 1.23 34.86
C GLY A 142 -1.24 1.51 35.27
N GLU A 143 -1.93 0.46 35.68
CA GLU A 143 -3.09 0.63 36.54
C GLU A 143 -2.55 0.84 37.96
N SER A 144 -2.51 2.09 38.44
CA SER A 144 -2.14 2.36 39.83
C SER A 144 -3.12 1.64 40.76
N SER A 145 -2.78 0.43 41.16
CA SER A 145 -3.59 -0.44 42.02
C SER A 145 -3.92 0.19 43.37
N LYS A 146 -3.15 1.23 43.76
CA LYS A 146 -3.30 1.97 45.01
C LYS A 146 -4.17 3.23 44.88
N CYS A 147 -4.51 3.69 43.69
CA CYS A 147 -5.30 4.91 43.50
C CYS A 147 -6.61 4.61 42.77
N LYS A 148 -7.59 4.04 43.49
CA LYS A 148 -8.95 3.73 43.01
C LYS A 148 -9.75 4.94 42.45
N GLN A 149 -9.16 6.13 42.39
CA GLN A 149 -9.84 7.38 42.00
C GLN A 149 -9.17 8.15 40.87
N ARG A 150 -8.03 7.72 40.32
CA ARG A 150 -7.39 8.43 39.20
C ARG A 150 -7.46 7.59 37.92
N GLN A 151 -8.47 7.89 37.09
CA GLN A 151 -8.45 7.47 35.70
C GLN A 151 -7.15 7.99 35.05
N VAL A 152 -6.38 7.10 34.44
CA VAL A 152 -5.27 7.50 33.58
C VAL A 152 -5.89 8.18 32.37
N VAL A 153 -5.64 9.48 32.24
CA VAL A 153 -6.10 10.28 31.12
C VAL A 153 -4.87 10.70 30.33
N LEU A 154 -4.70 10.10 29.16
CA LEU A 154 -3.71 10.56 28.20
C LEU A 154 -4.25 11.80 27.51
N ARG A 155 -3.52 12.92 27.61
CA ARG A 155 -3.81 14.14 26.85
C ARG A 155 -3.14 14.04 25.50
N VAL A 156 -3.94 13.84 24.46
CA VAL A 156 -3.49 13.88 23.07
C VAL A 156 -3.76 15.26 22.53
N TYR A 157 -2.71 15.95 22.11
CA TYR A 157 -2.82 17.25 21.45
C TYR A 157 -2.93 17.00 19.96
N THR A 158 -4.08 17.34 19.37
CA THR A 158 -4.34 17.24 17.92
C THR A 158 -4.82 18.58 17.39
N ARG A 159 -4.72 18.81 16.08
CA ARG A 159 -5.44 19.92 15.45
C ARG A 159 -6.89 19.47 15.20
N GLU A 160 -7.84 20.35 15.45
CA GLU A 160 -9.23 20.20 15.02
C GLU A 160 -9.74 21.60 14.66
N MET A 161 -10.26 21.78 13.44
CA MET A 161 -10.73 23.09 12.96
C MET A 161 -9.68 24.20 13.05
N GLY A 162 -8.41 23.87 12.80
CA GLY A 162 -7.30 24.83 12.84
C GLY A 162 -6.82 25.19 14.26
N ARG A 163 -7.48 24.70 15.32
CA ARG A 163 -7.12 24.95 16.72
C ARG A 163 -6.54 23.70 17.35
N MET A 164 -5.59 23.87 18.26
CA MET A 164 -5.09 22.77 19.08
C MET A 164 -6.19 22.32 20.04
N LYS A 165 -6.60 21.07 19.93
CA LYS A 165 -7.58 20.42 20.81
C LYS A 165 -6.86 19.38 21.65
N VAL A 166 -7.25 19.31 22.92
CA VAL A 166 -6.79 18.25 23.83
C VAL A 166 -7.85 17.17 23.87
N VAL A 167 -7.59 16.05 23.21
CA VAL A 167 -8.38 14.83 23.34
C VAL A 167 -7.92 14.11 24.59
N ARG A 168 -8.85 13.88 25.52
CA ARG A 168 -8.60 13.12 26.75
C ARG A 168 -8.96 11.68 26.51
N LEU A 169 -7.97 10.85 26.20
CA LEU A 169 -8.17 9.41 26.10
C LEU A 169 -8.21 8.85 27.51
N LYS A 170 -9.39 8.38 27.92
CA LYS A 170 -9.50 7.64 29.15
C LYS A 170 -9.03 6.21 28.89
N CYS A 171 -8.11 5.73 29.70
CA CYS A 171 -7.77 4.32 29.78
C CYS A 171 -8.86 3.63 30.62
N GLU A 172 -10.08 3.52 30.08
CA GLU A 172 -11.13 2.73 30.75
C GLU A 172 -10.80 1.23 30.58
N ASP A 173 -11.25 0.40 31.51
CA ASP A 173 -11.39 -1.04 31.28
C ASP A 173 -12.63 -1.22 30.39
N ASP A 174 -12.59 -0.71 29.17
CA ASP A 174 -13.62 -0.94 28.17
C ASP A 174 -13.50 -2.39 27.70
N GLY A 175 -14.03 -3.25 28.58
CA GLY A 175 -13.61 -4.62 28.75
C GLY A 175 -13.65 -5.50 27.52
N SER A 176 -12.72 -6.45 27.51
CA SER A 176 -12.42 -7.41 26.45
C SER A 176 -12.27 -6.79 25.05
N PRO A 177 -11.18 -7.10 24.31
CA PRO A 177 -11.07 -6.75 22.89
C PRO A 177 -12.31 -7.12 22.05
N ASP A 178 -13.17 -8.02 22.53
CA ASP A 178 -14.41 -8.44 21.87
C ASP A 178 -15.50 -7.35 21.78
N LYS A 179 -15.54 -6.36 22.69
CA LYS A 179 -16.62 -5.34 22.66
C LYS A 179 -16.42 -4.26 21.60
N ILE A 180 -15.18 -3.93 21.26
CA ILE A 180 -14.86 -2.87 20.29
C ILE A 180 -15.30 -3.28 18.87
N VAL A 181 -15.18 -4.57 18.53
CA VAL A 181 -15.65 -5.11 17.24
C VAL A 181 -17.18 -5.05 17.13
N SER A 182 -17.90 -5.25 18.24
CA SER A 182 -19.37 -5.23 18.24
C SER A 182 -20.01 -3.83 18.13
N ASN A 183 -19.28 -2.76 18.46
CA ASN A 183 -19.78 -1.38 18.42
C ASN A 183 -19.53 -0.65 17.08
N LYS A 184 -18.92 -1.31 16.09
CA LYS A 184 -18.86 -0.75 14.74
C LYS A 184 -20.22 -0.88 14.06
N ARG A 185 -20.93 0.25 14.03
CA ARG A 185 -22.06 0.63 13.15
C ARG A 185 -22.41 -0.47 12.14
N VAL A 186 -23.32 -1.36 12.52
CA VAL A 186 -24.12 -2.09 11.53
C VAL A 186 -24.82 -1.00 10.73
N ASN A 187 -24.30 -0.70 9.54
CA ASN A 187 -25.04 0.06 8.54
C ASN A 187 -26.16 -0.88 8.08
N THR A 188 -27.22 -0.96 8.87
CA THR A 188 -28.49 -1.56 8.46
C THR A 188 -29.05 -0.62 7.39
N GLN A 189 -28.65 -0.81 6.14
CA GLN A 189 -29.45 -0.34 5.03
C GLN A 189 -30.70 -1.22 5.00
N GLU A 190 -31.78 -0.73 5.61
CA GLU A 190 -33.12 -1.22 5.35
C GLU A 190 -33.41 -1.02 3.87
N ASN A 191 -33.18 -2.07 3.08
CA ASN A 191 -33.79 -2.16 1.76
C ASN A 191 -35.27 -2.46 1.98
N VAL A 192 -36.08 -1.39 2.07
CA VAL A 192 -37.52 -1.49 2.01
C VAL A 192 -37.89 -1.97 0.60
N SER A 193 -38.15 -3.28 0.49
CA SER A 193 -38.89 -3.82 -0.65
C SER A 193 -40.34 -3.34 -0.56
N ALA A 194 -40.95 -3.02 -1.70
CA ALA A 194 -42.31 -2.47 -1.79
C ALA A 194 -43.42 -3.39 -1.23
N ASP A 195 -43.10 -4.63 -0.86
CA ASP A 195 -44.07 -5.63 -0.41
C ASP A 195 -44.04 -5.94 1.10
N GLY A 196 -43.38 -5.13 1.92
CA GLY A 196 -43.55 -5.17 3.38
C GLY A 196 -43.15 -6.48 4.08
N LYS A 197 -42.33 -7.33 3.46
CA LYS A 197 -41.91 -8.62 4.02
C LYS A 197 -40.39 -8.68 4.24
N THR A 198 -39.97 -8.44 5.47
CA THR A 198 -38.57 -8.54 5.90
C THR A 198 -38.18 -10.01 6.05
N THR A 199 -37.31 -10.52 5.18
CA THR A 199 -36.69 -11.84 5.33
C THR A 199 -35.21 -11.66 5.59
N ILE A 200 -34.76 -12.00 6.81
CA ILE A 200 -33.35 -11.98 7.19
C ILE A 200 -32.71 -13.27 6.63
N VAL A 201 -31.88 -13.14 5.59
CA VAL A 201 -31.07 -14.25 5.08
C VAL A 201 -29.69 -14.16 5.71
N THR A 202 -29.45 -14.92 6.76
CA THR A 202 -28.10 -15.17 7.31
C THR A 202 -27.40 -16.23 6.47
N SER A 203 -26.56 -15.81 5.53
CA SER A 203 -25.63 -16.69 4.84
C SER A 203 -24.44 -16.98 5.77
N SER A 204 -24.48 -18.14 6.44
CA SER A 204 -23.35 -18.67 7.21
C SER A 204 -22.40 -19.40 6.28
N THR A 205 -21.23 -18.81 6.01
CA THR A 205 -20.17 -19.46 5.25
C THR A 205 -19.50 -20.50 6.16
N LYS A 206 -19.62 -21.79 5.82
CA LYS A 206 -18.94 -22.88 6.53
C LYS A 206 -17.43 -22.77 6.28
N LEU A 207 -16.67 -22.43 7.31
CA LEU A 207 -15.21 -22.50 7.34
C LEU A 207 -14.75 -23.97 7.48
N ASN A 208 -13.63 -24.25 6.82
CA ASN A 208 -13.10 -25.57 6.49
C ASN A 208 -12.38 -26.24 7.70
N THR A 209 -12.67 -27.52 7.95
CA THR A 209 -12.31 -28.26 9.20
C THR A 209 -10.97 -29.01 9.11
N GLN A 210 -9.85 -28.33 8.81
CA GLN A 210 -8.54 -29.00 8.69
C GLN A 210 -7.40 -28.50 9.60
N ASN A 211 -7.67 -27.64 10.60
CA ASN A 211 -6.62 -27.00 11.44
C ASN A 211 -6.70 -27.35 12.95
N ASP A 212 -6.93 -28.61 13.33
CA ASP A 212 -7.17 -29.00 14.74
C ASP A 212 -5.91 -29.05 15.65
N THR A 213 -4.71 -29.06 15.08
CA THR A 213 -3.46 -29.17 15.88
C THR A 213 -2.88 -27.80 16.25
N GLN A 214 -2.96 -26.81 15.35
CA GLN A 214 -2.48 -25.44 15.58
C GLN A 214 -3.45 -24.62 16.44
N THR A 215 -4.74 -24.96 16.42
CA THR A 215 -5.75 -24.38 17.32
C THR A 215 -5.49 -24.72 18.79
N LYS A 216 -4.94 -25.89 19.11
CA LYS A 216 -4.65 -26.28 20.50
C LYS A 216 -3.49 -25.51 21.12
N THR A 217 -2.40 -25.27 20.38
CA THR A 217 -1.26 -24.48 20.89
C THR A 217 -1.63 -23.00 21.05
N ASN A 218 -2.38 -22.44 20.09
CA ASN A 218 -2.87 -21.06 20.20
C ASN A 218 -3.85 -20.91 21.37
N SER A 219 -4.70 -21.91 21.63
CA SER A 219 -5.64 -21.91 22.75
C SER A 219 -4.94 -21.87 24.12
N ILE A 220 -3.82 -22.59 24.29
CA ILE A 220 -3.07 -22.61 25.56
C ILE A 220 -2.44 -21.23 25.83
N THR A 221 -1.75 -20.65 24.85
CA THR A 221 -1.13 -19.32 24.99
C THR A 221 -2.18 -18.22 25.18
N GLN A 222 -3.32 -18.30 24.49
CA GLN A 222 -4.44 -17.38 24.68
C GLN A 222 -4.99 -17.42 26.11
N SER A 223 -5.19 -18.62 26.70
CA SER A 223 -5.68 -18.74 28.07
C SER A 223 -4.73 -18.12 29.10
N ARG A 224 -3.41 -18.19 28.87
CA ARG A 224 -2.38 -17.65 29.77
C ARG A 224 -2.35 -16.11 29.76
N LEU A 225 -2.67 -15.50 28.63
CA LEU A 225 -2.68 -14.05 28.46
C LEU A 225 -4.02 -13.40 28.85
N GLN A 226 -5.13 -14.14 28.91
CA GLN A 226 -6.47 -13.56 29.04
C GLN A 226 -6.75 -12.89 30.39
N ASP A 227 -6.22 -13.40 31.51
CA ASP A 227 -6.59 -12.94 32.86
C ASP A 227 -5.51 -12.16 33.61
N LYS A 228 -4.26 -12.17 33.13
CA LYS A 228 -3.16 -11.53 33.85
C LYS A 228 -2.98 -10.09 33.37
N LYS A 229 -3.10 -9.14 34.30
CA LYS A 229 -2.68 -7.74 34.07
C LYS A 229 -1.19 -7.74 33.76
N VAL A 230 -0.84 -7.48 32.51
CA VAL A 230 0.54 -7.47 32.04
C VAL A 230 1.16 -6.12 32.42
N SER A 231 2.14 -6.14 33.32
CA SER A 231 2.98 -4.98 33.59
C SER A 231 4.13 -4.89 32.58
N ILE A 232 4.56 -3.67 32.23
CA ILE A 232 5.75 -3.46 31.39
C ILE A 232 7.01 -4.14 31.92
N LEU A 233 7.14 -4.25 33.24
CA LEU A 233 8.23 -4.98 33.89
C LEU A 233 8.14 -6.49 33.63
N GLU A 234 6.93 -7.04 33.57
CA GLU A 234 6.72 -8.47 33.29
C GLU A 234 6.96 -8.79 31.82
N MET A 235 6.62 -7.87 30.90
CA MET A 235 6.82 -8.05 29.46
C MET A 235 8.28 -8.24 29.05
N ALA A 236 9.21 -7.64 29.80
CA ALA A 236 10.64 -7.81 29.55
C ALA A 236 11.07 -9.29 29.62
N ASN A 237 10.33 -10.10 30.39
CA ASN A 237 10.60 -11.51 30.60
C ASN A 237 9.78 -12.43 29.68
N TYR A 238 8.94 -11.87 28.81
CA TYR A 238 8.12 -12.66 27.91
C TYR A 238 8.95 -13.17 26.72
N GLU A 239 8.69 -14.41 26.32
CA GLU A 239 9.28 -14.96 25.10
C GLU A 239 8.84 -14.14 23.87
N LEU A 240 9.63 -14.21 22.79
CA LEU A 240 9.36 -13.44 21.57
C LEU A 240 7.94 -13.69 21.04
N GLU A 241 7.49 -14.95 21.06
CA GLU A 241 6.16 -15.32 20.58
C GLU A 241 5.04 -14.76 21.48
N ASP A 242 5.20 -14.79 22.80
CA ASP A 242 4.24 -14.18 23.73
C ASP A 242 4.11 -12.68 23.48
N ARG A 243 5.22 -11.99 23.17
CA ARG A 243 5.21 -10.56 22.83
C ARG A 243 4.55 -10.29 21.47
N ARG A 244 4.74 -11.16 20.48
CA ARG A 244 4.01 -11.11 19.19
C ARG A 244 2.52 -11.28 19.39
N GLN A 245 2.10 -12.30 20.13
CA GLN A 245 0.69 -12.55 20.45
C GLN A 245 0.07 -11.38 21.22
N LEU A 246 0.82 -10.77 22.14
CA LEU A 246 0.38 -9.59 22.86
C LEU A 246 0.13 -8.41 21.92
N LEU A 247 1.06 -8.09 21.02
CA LEU A 247 0.85 -7.04 20.02
C LEU A 247 -0.35 -7.34 19.11
N MET A 248 -0.44 -8.57 18.59
CA MET A 248 -1.56 -9.02 17.75
C MET A 248 -2.90 -8.89 18.47
N ARG A 249 -2.95 -9.13 19.78
CA ARG A 249 -4.15 -8.92 20.60
C ARG A 249 -4.55 -7.44 20.66
N TYR A 250 -3.60 -6.54 20.88
CA TYR A 250 -3.86 -5.09 20.91
C TYR A 250 -4.26 -4.53 19.54
N LEU A 251 -3.75 -5.11 18.46
CA LEU A 251 -4.21 -4.82 17.09
C LEU A 251 -5.55 -5.51 16.77
N HIS A 252 -6.12 -6.32 17.66
CA HIS A 252 -7.30 -7.14 17.37
C HIS A 252 -7.13 -8.07 16.15
N LEU A 253 -5.90 -8.53 15.92
CA LEU A 253 -5.50 -9.40 14.80
C LEU A 253 -5.13 -10.81 15.26
N TYR A 254 -5.44 -11.18 16.50
CA TYR A 254 -5.04 -12.46 17.11
C TYR A 254 -5.60 -13.72 16.41
N ASN A 255 -6.59 -13.58 15.54
CA ASN A 255 -7.16 -14.68 14.74
C ASN A 255 -6.51 -14.80 13.35
N ILE A 256 -5.59 -13.91 12.99
CA ILE A 256 -4.94 -13.92 11.70
C ILE A 256 -3.78 -14.91 11.73
N ASP A 257 -3.84 -15.89 10.85
CA ASP A 257 -2.71 -16.77 10.59
C ASP A 257 -1.67 -16.02 9.74
N VAL A 258 -0.51 -15.72 10.33
CA VAL A 258 0.63 -15.10 9.64
C VAL A 258 1.55 -16.14 9.00
N SER A 259 1.30 -17.45 9.20
CA SER A 259 2.07 -18.53 8.59
C SER A 259 2.15 -18.44 7.06
N PRO A 260 1.09 -18.03 6.32
CA PRO A 260 1.20 -17.78 4.89
C PRO A 260 2.26 -16.74 4.54
N LEU A 261 2.42 -15.67 5.33
CA LEU A 261 3.50 -14.70 5.10
C LEU A 261 4.86 -15.38 5.27
N ASN A 262 5.07 -16.11 6.38
CA ASN A 262 6.34 -16.81 6.62
C ASN A 262 6.67 -17.87 5.56
N GLY A 263 5.65 -18.58 5.05
CA GLY A 263 5.81 -19.69 4.11
C GLY A 263 6.35 -19.29 2.74
N TYR A 264 6.19 -18.03 2.32
CA TYR A 264 6.69 -17.54 1.02
C TYR A 264 8.09 -16.90 1.10
N ALA A 265 8.82 -17.13 2.20
CA ALA A 265 10.04 -16.40 2.54
C ALA A 265 9.82 -14.87 2.50
N PHE A 266 8.65 -14.44 2.99
CA PHE A 266 8.33 -13.02 3.13
C PHE A 266 9.27 -12.42 4.19
N PRO A 267 9.94 -11.30 3.89
CA PRO A 267 10.83 -10.64 4.84
C PRO A 267 10.12 -10.33 6.15
N GLN A 268 10.79 -10.56 7.28
CA GLN A 268 10.18 -10.44 8.59
C GLN A 268 9.82 -8.97 8.90
N GLU A 269 10.63 -8.04 8.39
CA GLU A 269 10.40 -6.60 8.43
C GLU A 269 9.19 -6.15 7.60
N TRP A 270 8.61 -7.00 6.76
CA TRP A 270 7.42 -6.64 5.99
C TRP A 270 6.12 -7.02 6.69
N ILE A 271 6.18 -7.91 7.68
CA ILE A 271 4.98 -8.45 8.35
C ILE A 271 4.25 -7.34 9.10
N LEU A 272 4.96 -6.50 9.86
CA LEU A 272 4.34 -5.42 10.63
C LEU A 272 3.62 -4.40 9.73
N PHE A 273 4.17 -4.15 8.53
CA PHE A 273 3.54 -3.31 7.51
C PHE A 273 2.23 -3.90 6.97
N VAL A 274 2.18 -5.21 6.70
CA VAL A 274 0.93 -5.85 6.26
C VAL A 274 -0.12 -5.83 7.37
N LEU A 275 0.29 -6.14 8.60
CA LEU A 275 -0.59 -6.10 9.77
C LEU A 275 -1.15 -4.69 10.04
N SER A 276 -0.34 -3.64 9.85
CA SER A 276 -0.82 -2.27 10.01
C SER A 276 -1.85 -1.87 8.96
N ILE A 277 -1.74 -2.35 7.72
CA ILE A 277 -2.78 -2.14 6.70
C ILE A 277 -4.09 -2.82 7.11
N ILE A 278 -4.02 -4.06 7.61
CA ILE A 278 -5.21 -4.79 8.06
C ILE A 278 -5.88 -4.06 9.23
N TYR A 279 -5.09 -3.64 10.23
CA TYR A 279 -5.59 -2.84 11.34
C TYR A 279 -6.22 -1.54 10.85
N TRP A 280 -5.56 -0.83 9.94
CA TRP A 280 -6.07 0.41 9.36
C TRP A 280 -7.40 0.23 8.64
N CYS A 281 -7.51 -0.79 7.79
CA CYS A 281 -8.76 -1.18 7.14
C CYS A 281 -9.86 -1.48 8.16
N ASN A 282 -9.51 -2.12 9.28
CA ASN A 282 -10.44 -2.50 10.32
C ASN A 282 -10.80 -1.36 11.27
N THR A 283 -10.07 -0.24 11.32
CA THR A 283 -10.34 0.90 12.22
C THR A 283 -10.83 2.14 11.49
N SER A 284 -10.26 2.47 10.34
CA SER A 284 -10.63 3.63 9.51
C SER A 284 -12.06 3.54 8.97
N ALA A 285 -12.74 4.68 8.91
CA ALA A 285 -14.03 4.82 8.23
C ALA A 285 -13.90 5.33 6.79
N HIS A 286 -12.72 5.85 6.42
CA HIS A 286 -12.51 6.61 5.20
C HIS A 286 -11.64 5.87 4.17
N VAL A 287 -10.93 4.83 4.60
CA VAL A 287 -10.15 3.97 3.72
C VAL A 287 -11.02 3.23 2.70
N ASN A 288 -10.47 3.03 1.49
CA ASN A 288 -11.12 2.32 0.40
C ASN A 288 -10.08 1.43 -0.30
N SER A 289 -10.51 0.52 -1.18
CA SER A 289 -9.59 -0.40 -1.86
C SER A 289 -8.50 0.28 -2.69
N TYR A 290 -8.72 1.47 -3.25
CA TYR A 290 -7.69 2.19 -4.00
C TYR A 290 -6.56 2.66 -3.11
N HIS A 291 -6.87 3.14 -1.89
CA HIS A 291 -5.86 3.52 -0.92
C HIS A 291 -4.94 2.34 -0.58
N VAL A 292 -5.53 1.18 -0.27
CA VAL A 292 -4.77 -0.04 0.05
C VAL A 292 -3.90 -0.48 -1.13
N LYS A 293 -4.48 -0.56 -2.32
CA LYS A 293 -3.75 -0.99 -3.51
C LYS A 293 -2.58 -0.05 -3.86
N CYS A 294 -2.78 1.26 -3.77
CA CYS A 294 -1.70 2.23 -3.99
C CYS A 294 -0.61 2.11 -2.93
N LEU A 295 -1.00 1.85 -1.68
CA LEU A 295 -0.07 1.63 -0.58
C LEU A 295 0.82 0.40 -0.80
N VAL A 296 0.25 -0.72 -1.26
CA VAL A 296 1.01 -1.92 -1.61
C VAL A 296 1.94 -1.68 -2.81
N VAL A 297 1.50 -0.95 -3.83
CA VAL A 297 2.37 -0.59 -4.96
C VAL A 297 3.53 0.30 -4.52
N SER A 298 3.27 1.30 -3.66
CA SER A 298 4.32 2.16 -3.09
C SER A 298 5.33 1.35 -2.30
N PHE A 299 4.84 0.41 -1.49
CA PHE A 299 5.69 -0.47 -0.71
C PHE A 299 6.61 -1.32 -1.59
N ILE A 300 6.08 -1.93 -2.66
CA ILE A 300 6.87 -2.71 -3.64
C ILE A 300 7.89 -1.82 -4.35
N TYR A 301 7.48 -0.61 -4.75
CA TYR A 301 8.35 0.35 -5.41
C TYR A 301 9.55 0.72 -4.53
N LEU A 302 9.30 1.14 -3.29
CA LEU A 302 10.33 1.62 -2.36
C LEU A 302 11.23 0.48 -1.85
N ASN A 303 10.68 -0.71 -1.54
CA ASN A 303 11.47 -1.80 -0.96
C ASN A 303 12.15 -2.72 -1.98
N ILE A 304 11.68 -2.76 -3.22
CA ILE A 304 12.18 -3.72 -4.20
C ILE A 304 12.73 -2.97 -5.40
N VAL A 305 11.88 -2.21 -6.09
CA VAL A 305 12.25 -1.60 -7.37
C VAL A 305 13.37 -0.57 -7.17
N GLN A 306 13.21 0.34 -6.20
CA GLN A 306 14.18 1.38 -5.92
C GLN A 306 15.50 0.81 -5.38
N ILE A 307 15.47 -0.20 -4.51
CA ILE A 307 16.70 -0.84 -4.00
C ILE A 307 17.46 -1.53 -5.14
N ARG A 308 16.75 -2.19 -6.06
CA ARG A 308 17.39 -2.89 -7.19
C ARG A 308 17.94 -1.93 -8.24
N CYS A 309 17.26 -0.82 -8.51
CA CYS A 309 17.68 0.15 -9.51
C CYS A 309 18.68 1.18 -8.98
N GLY A 310 18.66 1.46 -7.68
CA GLY A 310 19.29 2.62 -7.06
C GLY A 310 18.30 3.78 -6.87
N TYR A 311 18.71 4.77 -6.08
CA TYR A 311 17.95 6.01 -5.92
C TYR A 311 18.33 7.02 -6.99
N PHE A 312 17.34 7.60 -7.65
CA PHE A 312 17.50 8.70 -8.59
C PHE A 312 16.53 9.80 -8.24
N GLU A 313 17.06 11.01 -8.10
CA GLU A 313 16.23 12.17 -7.82
C GLU A 313 15.51 12.64 -9.07
N THR A 314 16.14 12.52 -10.26
CA THR A 314 15.58 13.05 -11.51
C THR A 314 15.56 12.00 -12.62
N THR A 315 14.62 12.15 -13.55
CA THR A 315 14.56 11.35 -14.78
C THR A 315 15.82 11.48 -15.62
N GLY A 316 16.50 12.63 -15.57
CA GLY A 316 17.78 12.86 -16.26
C GLY A 316 18.90 11.97 -15.74
N GLN A 317 19.10 11.90 -14.42
CA GLN A 317 20.10 11.02 -13.78
C GLN A 317 19.82 9.54 -14.10
N PHE A 318 18.54 9.15 -14.00
CA PHE A 318 18.10 7.79 -14.33
C PHE A 318 18.37 7.45 -15.80
N ASN A 319 17.99 8.32 -16.73
CA ASN A 319 18.19 8.11 -18.16
C ASN A 319 19.68 8.07 -18.54
N LYS A 320 20.52 8.92 -17.95
CA LYS A 320 21.97 8.87 -18.15
C LYS A 320 22.54 7.49 -17.82
N THR A 321 22.02 6.85 -16.78
CA THR A 321 22.49 5.54 -16.29
C THR A 321 21.89 4.38 -17.09
N TYR A 322 20.61 4.45 -17.44
CA TYR A 322 19.86 3.28 -17.93
C TYR A 322 19.26 3.39 -19.33
N ALA A 323 19.39 4.54 -20.04
CA ALA A 323 18.75 4.73 -21.35
C ALA A 323 19.09 3.63 -22.36
N LYS A 324 20.36 3.20 -22.44
CA LYS A 324 20.77 2.12 -23.35
C LYS A 324 20.06 0.80 -23.04
N LYS A 325 20.13 0.32 -21.79
CA LYS A 325 19.49 -0.94 -21.35
C LYS A 325 17.97 -0.89 -21.54
N LEU A 326 17.38 0.26 -21.24
CA LEU A 326 15.95 0.50 -21.37
C LEU A 326 15.49 0.45 -22.84
N ASN A 327 16.25 1.06 -23.75
CA ASN A 327 15.96 1.00 -25.18
C ASN A 327 16.10 -0.42 -25.72
N GLU A 328 17.17 -1.14 -25.36
CA GLU A 328 17.36 -2.54 -25.72
C GLU A 328 16.19 -3.42 -25.24
N PHE A 329 15.73 -3.21 -24.00
CA PHE A 329 14.59 -3.93 -23.44
C PHE A 329 13.28 -3.60 -24.17
N LYS A 330 13.01 -2.31 -24.44
CA LYS A 330 11.84 -1.86 -25.23
C LYS A 330 11.84 -2.48 -26.64
N THR A 331 13.00 -2.54 -27.30
CA THR A 331 13.15 -3.21 -28.61
C THR A 331 12.88 -4.71 -28.53
N LYS A 332 13.39 -5.40 -27.50
CA LYS A 332 13.09 -6.83 -27.26
C LYS A 332 11.58 -7.06 -27.12
N LEU A 333 10.89 -6.25 -26.31
CA LEU A 333 9.43 -6.33 -26.13
C LEU A 333 8.65 -6.08 -27.43
N GLN A 334 9.07 -5.11 -28.24
CA GLN A 334 8.46 -4.85 -29.54
C GLN A 334 8.64 -6.03 -30.50
N ASN A 335 9.84 -6.60 -30.55
CA ASN A 335 10.14 -7.77 -31.36
C ASN A 335 9.31 -8.99 -30.93
N GLU A 336 9.18 -9.24 -29.62
CA GLU A 336 8.30 -10.29 -29.09
C GLU A 336 6.83 -10.07 -29.47
N LYS A 337 6.33 -8.83 -29.37
CA LYS A 337 4.96 -8.48 -29.80
C LYS A 337 4.76 -8.75 -31.30
N ILE A 338 5.75 -8.47 -32.14
CA ILE A 338 5.73 -8.78 -33.59
C ILE A 338 5.73 -10.30 -33.83
N GLN A 339 6.59 -11.05 -33.13
CA GLN A 339 6.67 -12.50 -33.26
C GLN A 339 5.37 -13.20 -32.84
N ARG A 340 4.75 -12.75 -31.74
CA ARG A 340 3.43 -13.24 -31.28
C ARG A 340 2.32 -12.96 -32.30
N LYS A 341 2.37 -11.82 -33.01
CA LYS A 341 1.41 -11.52 -34.08
C LYS A 341 1.64 -12.42 -35.30
N LYS A 342 2.89 -12.68 -35.68
CA LYS A 342 3.25 -13.59 -36.77
C LYS A 342 2.81 -15.03 -36.48
N SER A 343 3.08 -15.55 -35.27
CA SER A 343 2.66 -16.90 -34.87
C SER A 343 1.13 -17.06 -34.86
N LYS A 344 0.37 -16.06 -34.36
CA LYS A 344 -1.09 -16.06 -34.43
C LYS A 344 -1.64 -16.02 -35.85
N LYS A 345 -0.98 -15.29 -36.76
CA LYS A 345 -1.37 -15.24 -38.19
C LYS A 345 -1.12 -16.60 -38.87
N ASN A 346 0.03 -17.21 -38.60
CA ASN A 346 0.37 -18.52 -39.14
C ASN A 346 -0.52 -19.63 -38.58
N GLY A 347 -0.81 -19.63 -37.28
CA GLY A 347 -1.75 -20.58 -36.67
C GLY A 347 -3.17 -20.49 -37.24
N LYS A 348 -3.68 -19.28 -37.48
CA LYS A 348 -4.99 -19.08 -38.15
C LYS A 348 -4.99 -19.57 -39.60
N ASN A 349 -3.87 -19.44 -40.31
CA ASN A 349 -3.74 -19.94 -41.68
C ASN A 349 -3.67 -21.47 -41.71
N SER A 350 -2.98 -22.10 -40.75
CA SER A 350 -2.95 -23.56 -40.60
C SER A 350 -4.35 -24.09 -40.31
N LEU A 351 -5.05 -23.53 -39.32
CA LEU A 351 -6.40 -23.96 -38.95
C LEU A 351 -7.39 -23.85 -40.13
N ARG A 352 -7.29 -22.79 -40.94
CA ARG A 352 -8.11 -22.61 -42.15
C ARG A 352 -7.77 -23.61 -43.25
N LYS A 353 -6.53 -24.10 -43.31
CA LYS A 353 -6.13 -25.12 -44.27
C LYS A 353 -6.71 -26.48 -43.85
N ASP A 354 -6.59 -26.81 -42.56
CA ASP A 354 -7.15 -28.04 -41.99
C ASP A 354 -8.69 -28.07 -42.07
N GLU A 355 -9.36 -26.93 -41.84
CA GLU A 355 -10.81 -26.80 -42.04
C GLU A 355 -11.24 -26.98 -43.51
N LYS A 356 -10.43 -26.52 -44.48
CA LYS A 356 -10.70 -26.72 -45.91
C LYS A 356 -10.46 -28.17 -46.32
N GLU A 357 -9.41 -28.81 -45.82
CA GLU A 357 -9.14 -30.23 -46.06
C GLU A 357 -10.24 -31.11 -45.44
N ASN A 358 -10.66 -30.82 -44.20
CA ASN A 358 -11.78 -31.54 -43.58
C ASN A 358 -13.12 -31.31 -44.28
N ARG A 359 -13.41 -30.09 -44.80
CA ARG A 359 -14.61 -29.88 -45.64
C ARG A 359 -14.58 -30.70 -46.92
N ASN A 360 -13.41 -30.88 -47.54
CA ASN A 360 -13.28 -31.73 -48.71
C ASN A 360 -13.51 -33.20 -48.37
N VAL A 361 -12.99 -33.69 -47.24
CA VAL A 361 -13.23 -35.07 -46.77
C VAL A 361 -14.72 -35.31 -46.48
N ILE A 362 -15.40 -34.37 -45.79
CA ILE A 362 -16.85 -34.48 -45.50
C ILE A 362 -17.68 -34.48 -46.79
N ASN A 363 -17.31 -33.67 -47.79
CA ASN A 363 -17.98 -33.66 -49.08
C ASN A 363 -17.78 -34.97 -49.87
N LEU A 364 -16.60 -35.61 -49.79
CA LEU A 364 -16.37 -36.93 -50.38
C LEU A 364 -17.15 -38.05 -49.66
N SER A 365 -17.26 -38.00 -48.33
CA SER A 365 -18.06 -38.97 -47.57
C SER A 365 -19.58 -38.83 -47.82
N ASN A 366 -20.06 -37.62 -48.11
CA ASN A 366 -21.47 -37.40 -48.46
C ASN A 366 -21.82 -37.81 -49.90
N GLN A 367 -20.84 -37.86 -50.82
CA GLN A 367 -21.03 -38.45 -52.15
C GLN A 367 -21.11 -39.99 -52.12
N THR A 368 -20.48 -40.64 -51.14
CA THR A 368 -20.52 -42.11 -51.00
C THR A 368 -21.79 -42.63 -50.31
N ASN A 369 -22.48 -41.81 -49.50
CA ASN A 369 -23.71 -42.21 -48.81
C ASN A 369 -25.02 -42.03 -49.62
N ASN A 370 -24.98 -41.50 -50.84
CA ASN A 370 -26.17 -41.40 -51.70
C ASN A 370 -26.44 -42.67 -52.54
N ASN A 371 -25.59 -43.70 -52.46
CA ASN A 371 -25.76 -44.97 -53.18
C ASN A 371 -26.21 -46.16 -52.31
N ALA A 372 -26.64 -45.92 -51.06
CA ALA A 372 -27.14 -46.96 -50.17
C ALA A 372 -28.56 -46.63 -49.66
N LYS A 373 -29.49 -46.41 -50.58
CA LYS A 373 -30.92 -46.68 -50.34
C LYS A 373 -31.19 -48.08 -50.87
N ASP A 374 -31.17 -49.06 -49.98
CA ASP A 374 -32.00 -50.27 -49.99
C ASP A 374 -31.37 -51.30 -49.04
N ASN A 375 -31.78 -51.26 -47.77
CA ASN A 375 -32.29 -52.43 -47.05
C ASN A 375 -32.45 -52.13 -45.56
N VAL A 376 -33.70 -52.24 -45.14
CA VAL A 376 -34.16 -52.28 -43.75
C VAL A 376 -33.85 -53.68 -43.19
N PRO A 377 -33.43 -53.80 -41.91
CA PRO A 377 -34.24 -54.63 -41.03
C PRO A 377 -34.52 -53.98 -39.67
N LYS A 378 -35.76 -54.22 -39.21
CA LYS A 378 -36.25 -54.01 -37.86
C LYS A 378 -35.57 -54.98 -36.89
N THR A 379 -35.37 -54.53 -35.65
CA THR A 379 -35.32 -55.27 -34.35
C THR A 379 -34.42 -54.47 -33.41
N SER A 380 -34.51 -54.48 -32.09
CA SER A 380 -35.56 -54.77 -31.11
C SER A 380 -35.03 -54.22 -29.78
N ASN A 381 -35.93 -53.79 -28.90
CA ASN A 381 -35.66 -53.40 -27.52
C ASN A 381 -34.72 -54.39 -26.78
N HIS A 382 -33.77 -53.88 -25.99
CA HIS A 382 -33.50 -54.44 -24.66
C HIS A 382 -32.82 -53.44 -23.72
N LYS A 383 -33.50 -53.20 -22.58
CA LYS A 383 -32.95 -52.73 -21.31
C LYS A 383 -31.88 -53.71 -20.83
N ASN A 384 -30.83 -53.22 -20.15
CA ASN A 384 -30.50 -53.60 -18.77
C ASN A 384 -29.21 -52.89 -18.26
N ASN A 385 -29.36 -52.33 -17.07
CA ASN A 385 -28.34 -52.08 -16.04
C ASN A 385 -28.35 -53.32 -15.09
N PRO A 386 -27.60 -53.40 -13.98
CA PRO A 386 -26.22 -53.07 -13.66
C PRO A 386 -25.44 -54.35 -13.23
N ASN A 387 -24.15 -54.24 -12.83
CA ASN A 387 -23.70 -54.91 -11.59
C ASN A 387 -22.28 -54.51 -11.15
N GLU A 388 -22.21 -54.37 -9.84
CA GLU A 388 -21.06 -54.27 -8.94
C GLU A 388 -20.09 -55.44 -9.12
N THR A 389 -18.81 -55.21 -8.78
CA THR A 389 -18.03 -56.18 -8.00
C THR A 389 -16.99 -55.44 -7.17
N ASP A 390 -17.09 -55.67 -5.86
CA ASP A 390 -16.07 -55.45 -4.86
C ASP A 390 -14.79 -56.22 -5.20
N ASN A 391 -13.63 -55.68 -4.82
CA ASN A 391 -12.56 -56.54 -4.33
C ASN A 391 -11.65 -55.82 -3.34
N HIS A 392 -11.62 -56.39 -2.14
CA HIS A 392 -10.67 -56.13 -1.06
C HIS A 392 -9.25 -56.61 -1.43
N GLY A 393 -8.23 -55.88 -0.95
CA GLY A 393 -6.83 -56.31 -1.06
C GLY A 393 -5.92 -55.51 -0.14
N THR A 394 -5.73 -56.03 1.07
CA THR A 394 -4.99 -55.49 2.20
C THR A 394 -3.45 -55.63 2.04
N VAL A 395 -2.72 -54.79 2.79
CA VAL A 395 -1.33 -54.94 3.29
C VAL A 395 -0.18 -54.51 2.37
N ASN A 396 0.50 -53.42 2.75
CA ASN A 396 1.96 -53.22 2.62
C ASN A 396 2.39 -52.39 3.85
N LYS A 397 3.00 -52.99 4.87
CA LYS A 397 4.42 -53.39 5.01
C LYS A 397 5.37 -52.18 5.03
N THR A 398 5.74 -51.87 6.27
CA THR A 398 6.80 -50.99 6.77
C THR A 398 8.11 -51.16 5.98
N LEU A 399 8.71 -50.03 5.57
CA LEU A 399 10.04 -49.96 4.97
C LEU A 399 10.88 -48.97 5.78
N SER A 400 11.97 -49.49 6.34
CA SER A 400 13.00 -48.77 7.07
C SER A 400 13.99 -48.14 6.10
N LEU A 401 14.43 -46.92 6.42
CA LEU A 401 15.50 -46.18 5.77
C LEU A 401 16.87 -46.75 6.16
N GLU A 402 17.69 -47.13 5.17
CA GLU A 402 19.14 -47.09 5.29
C GLU A 402 19.78 -46.52 4.01
N THR A 403 20.86 -45.80 4.27
CA THR A 403 21.71 -44.97 3.43
C THR A 403 22.58 -45.77 2.45
N ASN A 404 22.79 -45.30 1.21
CA ASN A 404 24.14 -44.93 0.73
C ASN A 404 24.20 -44.37 -0.70
N THR A 405 25.24 -43.57 -0.86
CA THR A 405 25.80 -42.79 -1.98
C THR A 405 26.21 -43.60 -3.22
N GLN A 406 25.99 -43.07 -4.45
CA GLN A 406 26.96 -43.04 -5.57
C GLN A 406 26.41 -42.31 -6.82
N GLU A 407 27.25 -41.45 -7.42
CA GLU A 407 27.10 -40.76 -8.72
C GLU A 407 27.49 -41.68 -9.92
N PRO A 408 27.62 -41.18 -11.18
CA PRO A 408 26.57 -40.69 -12.07
C PRO A 408 26.54 -41.50 -13.39
N ILE A 409 25.38 -41.61 -14.04
CA ILE A 409 25.27 -42.13 -15.41
C ILE A 409 24.58 -41.10 -16.29
N GLN A 410 25.29 -40.69 -17.34
CA GLN A 410 24.81 -39.87 -18.44
C GLN A 410 23.71 -40.63 -19.20
N GLY A 411 22.54 -40.01 -19.32
CA GLY A 411 21.44 -40.47 -20.17
C GLY A 411 20.77 -39.25 -20.82
N ASN A 412 20.96 -39.13 -22.13
CA ASN A 412 20.20 -38.23 -22.99
C ASN A 412 18.73 -38.67 -22.99
N ASP A 413 17.80 -37.76 -22.71
CA ASP A 413 16.44 -37.85 -23.24
C ASP A 413 15.89 -36.45 -23.55
N HIS A 414 15.58 -36.29 -24.84
CA HIS A 414 14.90 -35.16 -25.45
C HIS A 414 13.40 -35.46 -25.39
N GLU A 415 12.68 -34.93 -24.41
CA GLU A 415 11.22 -34.83 -24.47
C GLU A 415 10.79 -33.37 -24.70
N GLN A 416 10.10 -33.19 -25.83
CA GLN A 416 9.51 -31.94 -26.27
C GLN A 416 8.21 -31.69 -25.49
N GLU A 417 8.23 -30.76 -24.54
CA GLU A 417 7.00 -30.17 -23.99
C GLU A 417 6.40 -29.19 -25.00
N LEU A 418 5.33 -29.62 -25.64
CA LEU A 418 4.56 -28.83 -26.61
C LEU A 418 3.09 -28.86 -26.21
N CYS A 419 2.71 -28.18 -25.12
CA CYS A 419 1.30 -27.95 -24.73
C CYS A 419 1.14 -26.74 -23.77
N ASN A 420 1.42 -25.51 -24.23
CA ASN A 420 1.07 -24.29 -23.48
C ASN A 420 -0.42 -23.96 -23.59
N SER A 421 -1.23 -24.53 -22.69
CA SER A 421 -2.58 -24.05 -22.40
C SER A 421 -2.49 -22.88 -21.40
N PRO A 422 -3.34 -21.84 -21.48
CA PRO A 422 -3.34 -20.75 -20.52
C PRO A 422 -3.84 -21.27 -19.16
N THR A 423 -2.92 -21.70 -18.31
CA THR A 423 -3.19 -22.07 -16.92
C THR A 423 -3.69 -20.86 -16.14
N ASN A 424 -4.75 -21.05 -15.37
CA ASN A 424 -5.40 -20.05 -14.54
C ASN A 424 -4.35 -19.39 -13.60
N PRO A 425 -4.07 -18.08 -13.71
CA PRO A 425 -2.92 -17.43 -13.06
C PRO A 425 -2.99 -17.34 -11.52
N LYS A 426 -3.99 -17.95 -10.88
CA LYS A 426 -4.24 -17.81 -9.44
C LYS A 426 -3.32 -18.64 -8.53
N ASN A 427 -2.52 -19.57 -9.07
CA ASN A 427 -1.74 -20.51 -8.24
C ASN A 427 -0.22 -20.43 -8.39
N ASN A 428 0.32 -19.48 -9.15
CA ASN A 428 1.77 -19.33 -9.33
C ASN A 428 2.36 -18.31 -8.34
N VAL A 429 2.02 -18.42 -7.05
CA VAL A 429 2.81 -17.69 -6.04
C VAL A 429 4.11 -18.48 -5.86
N PRO A 430 5.28 -17.89 -6.14
CA PRO A 430 6.55 -18.59 -6.00
C PRO A 430 6.74 -19.01 -4.54
N LYS A 431 7.22 -20.25 -4.31
CA LYS A 431 7.48 -20.77 -2.96
C LYS A 431 8.50 -19.92 -2.17
N ASN A 432 9.33 -19.13 -2.85
CA ASN A 432 10.29 -18.21 -2.25
C ASN A 432 10.29 -16.89 -3.03
N ILE A 433 9.76 -15.83 -2.43
CA ILE A 433 9.69 -14.49 -3.02
C ILE A 433 11.12 -13.95 -3.26
N GLN A 434 12.02 -14.08 -2.29
CA GLN A 434 13.39 -13.55 -2.39
C GLN A 434 14.18 -14.18 -3.54
N GLU A 435 14.09 -15.49 -3.69
CA GLU A 435 14.73 -16.21 -4.80
C GLU A 435 14.16 -15.74 -6.15
N THR A 436 12.84 -15.59 -6.24
CA THR A 436 12.17 -15.12 -7.46
C THR A 436 12.60 -13.70 -7.82
N LEU A 437 12.65 -12.80 -6.84
CA LEU A 437 13.08 -11.41 -7.04
C LEU A 437 14.57 -11.33 -7.42
N THR A 438 15.40 -12.21 -6.87
CA THR A 438 16.84 -12.28 -7.19
C THR A 438 17.06 -12.75 -8.62
N ASN A 439 16.28 -13.73 -9.08
CA ASN A 439 16.36 -14.29 -10.43
C ASN A 439 15.66 -13.42 -11.49
N THR A 440 14.87 -12.43 -11.09
CA THR A 440 14.17 -11.53 -12.02
C THR A 440 15.20 -10.61 -12.72
N PRO A 441 15.19 -10.54 -14.07
CA PRO A 441 16.10 -9.67 -14.82
C PRO A 441 16.00 -8.20 -14.40
N ILE A 442 17.15 -7.54 -14.28
CA ILE A 442 17.22 -6.14 -13.80
C ILE A 442 16.47 -5.17 -14.73
N GLU A 443 16.40 -5.48 -16.02
CA GLU A 443 15.72 -4.66 -17.03
C GLU A 443 14.22 -4.50 -16.75
N LYS A 444 13.58 -5.52 -16.15
CA LYS A 444 12.17 -5.43 -15.73
C LYS A 444 11.98 -4.41 -14.62
N PHE A 445 12.87 -4.39 -13.63
CA PHE A 445 12.85 -3.40 -12.55
C PHE A 445 13.14 -2.00 -13.07
N ILE A 446 14.13 -1.84 -13.96
CA ILE A 446 14.47 -0.56 -14.60
C ILE A 446 13.25 -0.01 -15.36
N PHE A 447 12.60 -0.86 -16.15
CA PHE A 447 11.41 -0.46 -16.90
C PHE A 447 10.26 -0.02 -15.97
N LEU A 448 10.01 -0.76 -14.89
CA LEU A 448 9.00 -0.39 -13.89
C LEU A 448 9.38 0.92 -13.17
N TYR A 449 10.65 1.09 -12.83
CA TYR A 449 11.18 2.30 -12.18
C TYR A 449 10.94 3.52 -13.06
N GLU A 450 11.22 3.47 -14.38
CA GLU A 450 10.93 4.56 -15.32
C GLU A 450 9.45 5.00 -15.25
N GLN A 451 8.52 4.04 -15.20
CA GLN A 451 7.09 4.32 -15.17
C GLN A 451 6.61 4.97 -13.86
N LEU A 452 7.28 4.65 -12.76
CA LEU A 452 6.92 5.08 -11.41
C LEU A 452 7.69 6.33 -10.95
N LEU A 453 8.91 6.56 -11.45
CA LEU A 453 9.77 7.68 -11.08
C LEU A 453 9.07 9.03 -11.23
N GLN A 454 8.29 9.19 -12.31
CA GLN A 454 7.50 10.41 -12.57
C GLN A 454 6.49 10.73 -11.46
N LEU A 455 6.07 9.73 -10.67
CA LEU A 455 5.13 9.91 -9.57
C LEU A 455 5.81 10.37 -8.28
N SER A 456 7.14 10.27 -8.18
CA SER A 456 7.90 10.69 -6.99
C SER A 456 8.00 12.22 -6.86
N HIS A 457 7.77 12.94 -7.96
CA HIS A 457 7.81 14.39 -7.99
C HIS A 457 6.43 14.99 -7.76
N LEU A 458 6.37 16.08 -6.99
CA LEU A 458 5.15 16.86 -6.88
C LEU A 458 4.83 17.48 -8.24
N ASP A 459 3.59 17.35 -8.72
CA ASP A 459 3.15 18.07 -9.91
C ASP A 459 3.29 19.58 -9.66
N GLU A 460 3.92 20.30 -10.59
CA GLU A 460 4.15 21.74 -10.47
C GLU A 460 2.85 22.52 -10.25
N ARG A 461 1.73 22.01 -10.79
CA ARG A 461 0.39 22.57 -10.57
C ARG A 461 -0.07 22.43 -9.10
N LEU A 462 0.30 21.34 -8.46
CA LEU A 462 0.00 21.11 -7.04
C LEU A 462 0.94 21.90 -6.14
N ARG A 463 2.17 22.17 -6.61
CA ARG A 463 3.13 23.03 -5.93
C ARG A 463 2.68 24.49 -5.92
N SER A 464 2.18 25.00 -7.05
CA SER A 464 1.70 26.38 -7.15
C SER A 464 0.34 26.61 -6.49
N ASN A 465 -0.53 25.60 -6.46
CA ASN A 465 -1.86 25.73 -5.89
C ASN A 465 -2.22 24.58 -4.93
N HIS A 466 -2.04 24.83 -3.63
CA HIS A 466 -2.36 23.89 -2.57
C HIS A 466 -3.86 23.52 -2.49
N THR A 467 -4.75 24.30 -3.11
CA THR A 467 -6.19 23.98 -3.15
C THR A 467 -6.53 22.87 -4.15
N CYS A 468 -5.61 22.57 -5.07
CA CYS A 468 -5.79 21.49 -6.05
C CYS A 468 -5.65 20.08 -5.45
N PHE A 469 -5.15 19.96 -4.22
CA PHE A 469 -5.11 18.68 -3.53
C PHE A 469 -6.50 18.20 -3.14
N ASN A 470 -6.78 16.93 -3.42
CA ASN A 470 -7.92 16.26 -2.82
C ASN A 470 -7.66 16.02 -1.33
N LYS A 471 -8.23 16.89 -0.50
CA LYS A 471 -8.09 16.87 0.96
C LYS A 471 -8.55 15.55 1.59
N ASP A 472 -9.55 14.88 1.02
CA ASP A 472 -10.03 13.58 1.52
C ASP A 472 -8.97 12.50 1.33
N VAL A 473 -8.33 12.45 0.16
CA VAL A 473 -7.29 11.47 -0.13
C VAL A 473 -6.07 11.70 0.77
N ILE A 474 -5.61 12.95 0.90
CA ILE A 474 -4.48 13.27 1.79
C ILE A 474 -4.82 12.90 3.23
N HIS A 475 -6.01 13.26 3.70
CA HIS A 475 -6.46 12.93 5.04
C HIS A 475 -6.34 11.44 5.33
N VAL A 476 -6.86 10.59 4.45
CA VAL A 476 -6.81 9.14 4.58
C VAL A 476 -5.36 8.62 4.57
N LEU A 477 -4.50 9.15 3.69
CA LEU A 477 -3.10 8.76 3.64
C LEU A 477 -2.32 9.21 4.90
N CYS A 478 -2.62 10.38 5.46
CA CYS A 478 -2.06 10.86 6.72
C CYS A 478 -2.56 10.05 7.92
N GLU A 479 -3.81 9.59 7.88
CA GLU A 479 -4.37 8.69 8.89
C GLU A 479 -3.56 7.39 8.96
N TYR A 480 -3.25 6.77 7.81
CA TYR A 480 -2.36 5.60 7.77
C TYR A 480 -0.97 5.91 8.31
N GLN A 481 -0.36 7.03 7.90
CA GLN A 481 0.98 7.43 8.35
C GLN A 481 1.04 7.56 9.88
N SER A 482 0.06 8.26 10.46
CA SER A 482 -0.05 8.40 11.91
C SER A 482 -0.26 7.06 12.60
N LEU A 483 -1.12 6.22 12.04
CA LEU A 483 -1.44 4.94 12.63
C LEU A 483 -0.22 4.00 12.64
N PHE A 484 0.49 3.93 11.52
CA PHE A 484 1.70 3.14 11.39
C PHE A 484 2.79 3.57 12.37
N TYR A 485 2.93 4.89 12.58
CA TYR A 485 3.82 5.44 13.58
C TYR A 485 3.49 4.92 15.00
N VAL A 486 2.22 4.95 15.39
CA VAL A 486 1.77 4.45 16.70
C VAL A 486 1.97 2.94 16.83
N ILE A 487 1.72 2.16 15.78
CA ILE A 487 1.97 0.71 15.76
C ILE A 487 3.47 0.44 15.93
N SER A 488 4.32 1.17 15.22
CA SER A 488 5.78 1.03 15.31
C SER A 488 6.28 1.38 16.71
N MET A 489 5.78 2.48 17.30
CA MET A 489 6.06 2.82 18.70
C MET A 489 5.64 1.70 19.66
N PHE A 490 4.46 1.10 19.45
CA PHE A 490 4.00 0.00 20.27
C PHE A 490 4.89 -1.24 20.11
N ASN A 491 5.29 -1.57 18.88
CA ASN A 491 6.24 -2.64 18.60
C ASN A 491 7.55 -2.42 19.39
N SER A 492 8.12 -1.21 19.38
CA SER A 492 9.34 -0.91 20.15
C SER A 492 9.14 -0.99 21.67
N ILE A 493 7.99 -0.58 22.21
CA ILE A 493 7.66 -0.73 23.65
C ILE A 493 7.60 -2.22 24.05
N LEU A 494 7.20 -3.10 23.14
CA LEU A 494 7.19 -4.54 23.36
C LEU A 494 8.54 -5.19 23.08
N ASN A 495 9.62 -4.40 22.98
CA ASN A 495 10.97 -4.84 22.62
C ASN A 495 11.01 -5.55 21.26
N CYS A 496 10.33 -4.94 20.28
CA CYS A 496 10.31 -5.28 18.85
C CYS A 496 9.96 -6.76 18.57
N PRO A 497 8.75 -7.23 18.93
CA PRO A 497 8.32 -8.59 18.62
C PRO A 497 8.27 -8.89 17.12
N PHE A 498 8.00 -7.86 16.30
CA PHE A 498 8.24 -7.89 14.87
C PHE A 498 9.45 -7.03 14.54
N GLU A 499 10.13 -7.36 13.45
CA GLU A 499 11.26 -6.58 12.97
C GLU A 499 10.80 -5.15 12.62
N GLU A 500 11.63 -4.17 12.97
CA GLU A 500 11.31 -2.77 12.76
C GLU A 500 11.32 -2.43 11.28
N VAL A 501 10.40 -1.56 10.89
CA VAL A 501 10.19 -1.17 9.51
C VAL A 501 10.55 0.29 9.37
N ASP A 502 11.50 0.59 8.48
CA ASP A 502 11.83 1.96 8.15
C ASP A 502 10.66 2.61 7.39
N MET A 503 10.09 3.67 7.97
CA MET A 503 8.97 4.39 7.38
C MET A 503 9.30 4.97 6.00
N SER A 504 10.55 5.41 5.79
CA SER A 504 11.00 5.96 4.51
C SER A 504 10.98 4.93 3.39
N ARG A 505 11.12 3.65 3.76
CA ARG A 505 11.08 2.51 2.83
C ARG A 505 9.68 2.02 2.54
N VAL A 506 8.66 2.40 3.32
CA VAL A 506 7.29 1.91 3.10
C VAL A 506 6.30 2.98 2.69
N TYR A 507 6.61 4.25 2.93
CA TYR A 507 5.68 5.34 2.73
C TYR A 507 6.35 6.59 2.14
N SER A 508 5.82 7.07 1.02
CA SER A 508 6.09 8.40 0.48
C SER A 508 4.77 9.08 0.14
N GLY A 509 4.42 10.13 0.89
CA GLY A 509 3.13 10.81 0.75
C GLY A 509 2.91 11.40 -0.65
N THR A 510 3.94 12.02 -1.23
CA THR A 510 3.92 12.56 -2.59
C THR A 510 3.69 11.46 -3.62
N PHE A 511 4.49 10.39 -3.55
CA PHE A 511 4.37 9.25 -4.46
C PHE A 511 2.98 8.60 -4.38
N LEU A 512 2.49 8.35 -3.17
CA LEU A 512 1.19 7.73 -2.94
C LEU A 512 0.04 8.56 -3.46
N TYR A 513 0.06 9.88 -3.22
CA TYR A 513 -0.98 10.77 -3.72
C TYR A 513 -1.03 10.78 -5.25
N ASN A 514 0.14 10.93 -5.89
CA ASN A 514 0.24 10.93 -7.36
C ASN A 514 -0.18 9.59 -7.97
N LEU A 515 0.22 8.48 -7.35
CA LEU A 515 -0.19 7.15 -7.74
C LEU A 515 -1.71 6.98 -7.59
N TYR A 516 -2.29 7.42 -6.47
CA TYR A 516 -3.72 7.39 -6.24
C TYR A 516 -4.46 8.20 -7.32
N ALA A 517 -4.02 9.44 -7.60
CA ALA A 517 -4.61 10.28 -8.64
C ALA A 517 -4.53 9.62 -10.03
N LYS A 518 -3.42 8.95 -10.35
CA LYS A 518 -3.23 8.23 -11.62
C LYS A 518 -4.14 7.00 -11.73
N VAL A 519 -4.26 6.21 -10.67
CA VAL A 519 -5.06 4.96 -10.66
C VAL A 519 -6.55 5.24 -10.58
N TYR A 520 -6.96 6.18 -9.72
CA TYR A 520 -8.36 6.52 -9.49
C TYR A 520 -9.04 7.10 -10.73
N ASN A 521 -8.32 7.93 -11.51
CA ASN A 521 -8.89 8.60 -12.68
C ASN A 521 -8.99 7.71 -13.93
N LYS A 522 -8.34 6.54 -13.98
CA LYS A 522 -8.19 5.76 -15.22
C LYS A 522 -8.66 4.30 -15.14
N ASP A 523 -9.76 4.01 -14.44
CA ASP A 523 -10.38 2.66 -14.39
C ASP A 523 -9.42 1.51 -14.01
N ASN A 524 -8.69 1.63 -12.88
CA ASN A 524 -7.91 0.51 -12.29
C ASN A 524 -6.73 -0.01 -13.15
N ASN A 525 -5.82 0.87 -13.56
CA ASN A 525 -4.64 0.48 -14.36
C ASN A 525 -3.46 -0.15 -13.58
N ILE A 526 -3.66 -0.63 -12.35
CA ILE A 526 -2.55 -1.23 -11.58
C ILE A 526 -1.93 -2.44 -12.30
N PRO A 527 -2.71 -3.38 -12.89
CA PRO A 527 -2.11 -4.46 -13.66
C PRO A 527 -1.24 -3.98 -14.83
N LEU A 528 -1.54 -2.82 -15.43
CA LEU A 528 -0.73 -2.24 -16.49
C LEU A 528 0.61 -1.68 -15.99
N LEU A 529 0.69 -1.27 -14.72
CA LEU A 529 1.98 -0.88 -14.13
C LEU A 529 2.94 -2.07 -14.11
N PHE A 530 2.43 -3.29 -13.91
CA PHE A 530 3.24 -4.50 -13.85
C PHE A 530 3.24 -5.33 -15.14
N GLU A 531 2.84 -4.77 -16.30
CA GLU A 531 2.67 -5.51 -17.57
C GLU A 531 3.92 -6.35 -17.97
N HIS A 532 5.10 -5.98 -17.48
CA HIS A 532 6.38 -6.62 -17.83
C HIS A 532 7.11 -7.22 -16.62
N CYS A 533 6.47 -7.29 -15.45
CA CYS A 533 7.03 -7.89 -14.25
C CYS A 533 5.97 -8.70 -13.49
N ASP A 534 5.65 -9.88 -14.04
CA ASP A 534 4.67 -10.81 -13.49
C ASP A 534 5.01 -11.24 -12.06
N GLU A 535 6.30 -11.30 -11.71
CA GLU A 535 6.80 -11.66 -10.39
C GLU A 535 6.34 -10.64 -9.33
N LEU A 536 6.52 -9.35 -9.62
CA LEU A 536 6.06 -8.26 -8.75
C LEU A 536 4.53 -8.15 -8.75
N PHE A 537 3.88 -8.43 -9.87
CA PHE A 537 2.42 -8.48 -9.92
C PHE A 537 1.86 -9.60 -9.05
N GLY A 538 2.50 -10.77 -9.06
CA GLY A 538 2.17 -11.90 -8.20
C GLY A 538 2.30 -11.53 -6.72
N LEU A 539 3.41 -10.89 -6.33
CA LEU A 539 3.61 -10.38 -4.98
C LEU A 539 2.55 -9.33 -4.59
N TYR A 540 2.26 -8.39 -5.49
CA TYR A 540 1.23 -7.38 -5.29
C TYR A 540 -0.14 -8.03 -5.03
N ASN A 541 -0.57 -8.98 -5.86
CA ASN A 541 -1.85 -9.67 -5.68
C ASN A 541 -1.86 -10.47 -4.38
N PHE A 542 -0.76 -11.17 -4.06
CA PHE A 542 -0.64 -11.90 -2.80
C PHE A 542 -0.86 -11.01 -1.59
N ILE A 543 -0.19 -9.84 -1.51
CA ILE A 543 -0.35 -8.92 -0.37
C ILE A 543 -1.78 -8.36 -0.34
N VAL A 544 -2.33 -7.94 -1.48
CA VAL A 544 -3.69 -7.38 -1.56
C VAL A 544 -4.74 -8.41 -1.16
N ASP A 545 -4.64 -9.63 -1.67
CA ASP A 545 -5.56 -10.74 -1.36
C ASP A 545 -5.45 -11.10 0.13
N PHE A 546 -4.23 -11.20 0.67
CA PHE A 546 -4.01 -11.46 2.09
C PHE A 546 -4.64 -10.37 2.98
N VAL A 547 -4.46 -9.09 2.64
CA VAL A 547 -5.12 -7.99 3.35
C VAL A 547 -6.63 -8.11 3.22
N GLN A 548 -7.14 -8.31 2.01
CA GLN A 548 -8.58 -8.41 1.75
C GLN A 548 -9.23 -9.52 2.56
N ASP A 549 -8.65 -10.73 2.56
CA ASP A 549 -9.17 -11.91 3.25
C ASP A 549 -9.18 -11.77 4.78
N ASN A 550 -8.31 -10.91 5.33
CA ASN A 550 -8.19 -10.69 6.76
C ASN A 550 -8.82 -9.36 7.25
N THR A 551 -9.51 -8.64 6.36
CA THR A 551 -10.23 -7.42 6.73
C THR A 551 -11.72 -7.68 6.93
N VAL A 552 -12.27 -7.14 8.03
CA VAL A 552 -13.71 -7.23 8.35
C VAL A 552 -14.49 -6.13 7.63
N SER A 553 -13.82 -5.04 7.27
CA SER A 553 -14.44 -3.86 6.68
C SER A 553 -14.80 -4.06 5.21
N ASN A 554 -15.87 -3.38 4.76
CA ASN A 554 -16.32 -3.37 3.37
C ASN A 554 -15.37 -2.59 2.40
N VAL A 555 -14.10 -2.42 2.75
CA VAL A 555 -13.10 -1.62 2.03
C VAL A 555 -12.94 -2.06 0.57
N PHE A 556 -13.05 -3.37 0.35
CA PHE A 556 -12.93 -4.01 -0.97
C PHE A 556 -14.27 -4.23 -1.68
N GLN A 557 -15.40 -3.92 -1.04
CA GLN A 557 -16.69 -4.05 -1.70
C GLN A 557 -16.85 -2.91 -2.71
N THR A 558 -16.72 -3.24 -3.99
CA THR A 558 -16.99 -2.33 -5.11
C THR A 558 -18.49 -2.15 -5.27
N ASN A 559 -19.19 -1.66 -4.25
CA ASN A 559 -20.55 -1.16 -4.37
C ASN A 559 -20.52 0.22 -5.04
N VAL A 560 -19.85 0.32 -6.19
CA VAL A 560 -19.92 1.49 -7.05
C VAL A 560 -21.32 1.46 -7.65
N LYS A 561 -22.27 2.07 -6.92
CA LYS A 561 -23.54 2.50 -7.50
C LYS A 561 -23.13 3.44 -8.63
N LYS A 562 -23.07 2.93 -9.87
CA LYS A 562 -22.75 3.71 -11.07
C LYS A 562 -23.55 5.01 -10.93
N PRO A 563 -22.89 6.18 -10.84
CA PRO A 563 -23.61 7.43 -10.62
C PRO A 563 -24.69 7.48 -11.68
N LYS A 564 -25.96 7.48 -11.24
CA LYS A 564 -27.09 7.56 -12.17
C LYS A 564 -26.83 8.81 -12.98
N ARG A 565 -26.37 8.65 -14.23
CA ARG A 565 -26.16 9.75 -15.16
C ARG A 565 -27.46 10.52 -15.12
N LYS A 566 -27.47 11.69 -14.46
CA LYS A 566 -28.63 12.58 -14.47
C LYS A 566 -28.85 12.82 -15.96
N LYS A 567 -29.91 12.22 -16.53
CA LYS A 567 -30.31 12.51 -17.91
C LYS A 567 -30.41 14.03 -17.94
N LYS A 568 -29.48 14.70 -18.65
CA LYS A 568 -29.57 16.14 -18.88
C LYS A 568 -30.96 16.35 -19.44
N LYS A 569 -31.86 16.90 -18.62
CA LYS A 569 -33.17 17.32 -19.08
C LYS A 569 -32.85 18.36 -20.14
N LYS A 570 -33.22 18.07 -21.39
CA LYS A 570 -32.95 18.93 -22.54
C LYS A 570 -33.77 20.20 -22.31
N GLU A 571 -33.20 21.16 -21.60
CA GLU A 571 -33.78 22.49 -21.46
C GLU A 571 -33.77 23.12 -22.84
N LYS A 572 -34.98 23.42 -23.31
CA LYS A 572 -35.26 24.09 -24.57
C LYS A 572 -34.78 25.52 -24.40
N SER A 573 -33.59 25.80 -24.91
CA SER A 573 -32.97 27.11 -25.01
C SER A 573 -33.93 28.12 -25.67
N THR A 574 -34.40 29.09 -24.89
CA THR A 574 -34.80 30.41 -25.41
C THR A 574 -33.55 31.28 -25.34
N ARG A 575 -33.14 31.80 -26.49
CA ARG A 575 -31.96 32.63 -26.73
C ARG A 575 -32.25 34.04 -26.21
N GLU A 576 -31.55 34.46 -25.17
CA GLU A 576 -31.27 35.87 -24.91
C GLU A 576 -29.75 36.02 -24.84
N GLU A 577 -29.24 36.85 -25.74
CA GLU A 577 -27.85 37.27 -25.83
C GLU A 577 -27.54 38.15 -24.61
N THR A 578 -26.46 37.85 -23.90
CA THR A 578 -25.84 38.80 -22.99
C THR A 578 -24.34 38.67 -23.18
N GLU A 579 -23.74 39.79 -23.56
CA GLU A 579 -22.34 39.99 -23.88
C GLU A 579 -21.44 39.56 -22.71
N GLU A 580 -20.39 38.81 -23.04
CA GLU A 580 -19.30 38.48 -22.14
C GLU A 580 -18.40 39.73 -22.01
N GLU A 581 -18.45 40.40 -20.85
CA GLU A 581 -17.40 41.30 -20.39
C GLU A 581 -16.20 40.46 -19.94
N GLU A 582 -15.09 40.56 -20.69
CA GLU A 582 -13.76 40.16 -20.27
C GLU A 582 -13.37 40.96 -19.01
N LYS A 583 -13.28 40.28 -17.87
CA LYS A 583 -12.60 40.83 -16.68
C LYS A 583 -11.10 40.56 -16.79
N GLU A 584 -10.37 41.60 -17.18
CA GLU A 584 -8.97 41.80 -16.83
C GLU A 584 -8.82 41.64 -15.31
N VAL A 585 -8.08 40.61 -14.89
CA VAL A 585 -7.61 40.47 -13.51
C VAL A 585 -6.28 41.22 -13.44
N SER A 586 -6.31 42.36 -12.77
CA SER A 586 -5.12 43.16 -12.46
C SER A 586 -4.11 42.33 -11.66
N GLU A 587 -2.88 42.29 -12.16
CA GLU A 587 -1.68 41.88 -11.44
C GLU A 587 -1.43 42.89 -10.30
N GLU A 588 -1.97 42.62 -9.12
CA GLU A 588 -1.47 43.22 -7.88
C GLU A 588 -0.34 42.32 -7.34
N ASP A 589 0.81 42.95 -7.10
CA ASP A 589 2.00 42.36 -6.48
C ASP A 589 1.65 41.72 -5.13
N GLY A 590 1.31 40.43 -5.19
CA GLY A 590 1.15 39.59 -4.02
C GLY A 590 2.50 39.19 -3.49
N GLU A 591 2.90 39.80 -2.36
CA GLU A 591 3.95 39.28 -1.50
C GLU A 591 3.80 37.76 -1.36
N ILE A 592 4.88 37.03 -1.61
CA ILE A 592 4.94 35.58 -1.44
C ILE A 592 4.74 35.31 0.05
N GLU A 593 3.50 35.02 0.44
CA GLU A 593 3.13 34.60 1.77
C GLU A 593 3.77 33.21 2.00
N ILE A 594 4.94 33.21 2.63
CA ILE A 594 5.63 31.99 3.06
C ILE A 594 4.74 31.34 4.12
N ASP A 595 4.19 30.16 3.78
CA ASP A 595 3.37 29.34 4.67
C ASP A 595 4.20 28.87 5.88
N SER A 596 4.13 29.65 6.96
CA SER A 596 4.78 29.38 8.25
C SER A 596 4.27 28.10 8.95
N ASP A 597 3.20 27.46 8.44
CA ASP A 597 2.62 26.23 8.98
C ASP A 597 3.13 24.96 8.24
N ASN A 598 3.92 25.07 7.17
CA ASN A 598 4.49 23.92 6.47
C ASN A 598 5.90 23.54 6.96
N ILE A 599 5.97 22.81 8.09
CA ILE A 599 7.23 22.37 8.70
C ILE A 599 8.07 21.45 7.79
N TYR A 600 7.48 20.84 6.75
CA TYR A 600 8.21 19.97 5.82
C TYR A 600 9.06 20.76 4.80
N SER A 601 8.81 22.06 4.63
CA SER A 601 9.71 22.95 3.87
C SER A 601 11.07 23.10 4.56
N ILE A 602 11.11 22.93 5.89
CA ILE A 602 12.32 23.03 6.72
C ILE A 602 13.10 21.71 6.70
N LEU A 603 12.40 20.57 6.66
CA LEU A 603 13.04 19.24 6.63
C LEU A 603 13.72 18.93 5.28
N GLN A 604 13.37 19.64 4.20
CA GLN A 604 14.07 19.49 2.91
C GLN A 604 15.48 20.11 2.90
N ASN A 605 15.79 21.00 3.85
CA ASN A 605 17.10 21.66 3.96
C ASN A 605 17.97 21.09 5.10
N LEU A 606 17.49 20.11 5.85
CA LEU A 606 18.25 19.42 6.89
C LEU A 606 18.64 18.02 6.40
N HIS A 607 19.50 17.99 5.38
CA HIS A 607 20.42 16.88 5.21
C HIS A 607 21.63 17.15 6.11
N ILE A 608 21.72 16.38 7.20
CA ILE A 608 22.97 16.16 7.96
C ILE A 608 23.70 15.00 7.29
#